data_AF-A0A661PBD4-F1
#
_entry.id   AF-A0A661PBD4-F1
#
_cell.length_a   1.000
_cell.length_b   1.000
_cell.length_c   1.000
_cell.angle_alpha   90.00
_cell.angle_beta   90.00
_cell.angle_gamma   90.00
#
_symmetry.space_group_name_H-M   'P 1'
#
loop_
_entity.id
_entity.type
_entity.pdbx_description
1 polymer ?
#
loop_
_entity_poly.entity_id
_entity_poly.type
_entity_poly.pdbx_seq_one_letter_code
_entity_poly.pdbx_strand_id
1 'polypeptide(L)'
;MAWLPISATVPQYVDANGDPASGYVLKAYSDGTSTNINFATDDTGGTEVSSIALDSNGNPSVTGSVVIPHIQEKFKLALYPTQTAADADSGAIWTVDDITPPDLTDTDTDELVKVSSNDTTGGYLNGKLIA
;
A
#
# COMPACT_ATOMS: atom_id res chain seq x y z
N MET A 1 -9.97 8.26 8.84
CA MET A 1 -9.38 7.00 8.36
C MET A 1 -7.90 7.03 8.71
N ALA A 2 -7.26 5.87 8.86
CA ALA A 2 -5.83 5.80 9.16
C ALA A 2 -5.02 5.98 7.86
N TRP A 3 -3.94 6.75 7.92
CA TRP A 3 -2.97 6.83 6.83
C TRP A 3 -1.98 5.69 6.98
N LEU A 4 -2.09 4.70 6.10
CA LEU A 4 -1.27 3.49 6.15
C LEU A 4 -0.11 3.60 5.16
N PRO A 5 1.12 3.21 5.54
CA PRO A 5 2.26 3.31 4.66
C PRO A 5 2.10 2.34 3.48
N ILE A 6 2.50 2.76 2.27
CA ILE A 6 2.48 1.86 1.10
C ILE A 6 3.54 0.75 1.17
N SER A 7 4.50 0.87 2.09
CA SER A 7 5.62 -0.04 2.29
C SER A 7 6.18 0.08 3.71
N ALA A 8 6.69 -1.01 4.27
CA ALA A 8 7.29 -1.01 5.61
C ALA A 8 8.61 -0.23 5.70
N THR A 9 9.29 -0.04 4.57
CA THR A 9 10.52 0.75 4.45
C THR A 9 10.41 1.74 3.30
N VAL A 10 11.30 2.74 3.25
CA VAL A 10 11.43 3.64 2.10
C VAL A 10 11.58 2.80 0.82
N PRO A 11 10.64 2.90 -0.14
CA PRO A 11 10.78 2.18 -1.40
C PRO A 11 11.80 2.89 -2.28
N GLN A 12 12.63 2.11 -2.97
CA GLN A 12 13.56 2.60 -3.99
C GLN A 12 13.09 2.09 -5.34
N TYR A 13 12.94 3.00 -6.31
CA TYR A 13 12.57 2.65 -7.68
C TYR A 13 13.77 2.78 -8.60
N VAL A 14 13.83 1.87 -9.55
CA VAL A 14 14.87 1.82 -10.58
C VAL A 14 14.23 1.82 -11.96
N ASP A 15 14.99 2.30 -12.95
CA ASP A 15 14.61 2.23 -14.35
C ASP A 15 14.84 0.82 -14.92
N ALA A 16 14.58 0.65 -16.22
CA ALA A 16 14.76 -0.63 -16.90
C ALA A 16 16.23 -1.10 -16.98
N ASN A 17 17.20 -0.20 -16.75
CA ASN A 17 18.62 -0.51 -16.73
C ASN A 17 19.11 -0.87 -15.31
N GLY A 18 18.26 -0.71 -14.30
CA GLY A 18 18.59 -0.90 -12.90
C GLY A 18 19.20 0.34 -12.24
N ASP A 19 19.23 1.48 -12.93
CA ASP A 19 19.69 2.74 -12.36
C ASP A 19 18.57 3.40 -11.55
N PRO A 20 18.89 4.19 -10.51
CA PRO A 20 17.88 4.95 -9.78
C PRO A 20 16.97 5.77 -10.70
N ALA A 21 15.65 5.63 -10.53
CA ALA A 21 14.64 6.31 -11.32
C ALA A 21 14.51 7.81 -10.95
N SER A 22 15.63 8.53 -10.95
CA SER A 22 15.72 9.93 -10.54
C SER A 22 14.82 10.84 -11.38
N GLY A 23 14.03 11.68 -10.71
CA GLY A 23 13.11 12.61 -11.34
C GLY A 23 11.81 12.00 -11.88
N TYR A 24 11.62 10.68 -11.74
CA TYR A 24 10.34 10.04 -12.04
C TYR A 24 9.32 10.46 -10.99
N VAL A 25 8.04 10.26 -11.29
CA VAL A 25 6.94 10.77 -10.46
C VAL A 25 5.95 9.67 -10.16
N LEU A 26 5.71 9.46 -8.86
CA LEU A 26 4.73 8.53 -8.32
C LEU A 26 3.37 9.24 -8.18
N LYS A 27 2.30 8.61 -8.68
CA LYS A 27 0.91 9.06 -8.49
C LYS A 27 0.03 7.91 -8.02
N ALA A 28 -0.97 8.24 -7.21
CA ALA A 28 -2.00 7.31 -6.79
C ALA A 28 -3.37 7.72 -7.32
N TYR A 29 -4.19 6.73 -7.59
CA TYR A 29 -5.58 6.90 -8.03
C TYR A 29 -6.49 6.03 -7.18
N SER A 30 -7.76 6.42 -7.10
CA SER A 30 -8.79 5.54 -6.53
C SER A 30 -8.86 4.25 -7.36
N ASP A 31 -8.96 3.11 -6.68
CA ASP A 31 -8.96 1.76 -7.24
C ASP A 31 -9.80 1.61 -8.51
N GLY A 32 -9.24 1.03 -9.57
CA GLY A 32 -9.94 0.82 -10.84
C GLY A 32 -10.26 2.09 -11.64
N THR A 33 -9.79 3.27 -11.23
CA THR A 33 -10.11 4.55 -11.89
C THR A 33 -8.87 5.35 -12.32
N SER A 34 -9.12 6.52 -12.90
CA SER A 34 -8.14 7.58 -13.14
C SER A 34 -8.35 8.79 -12.23
N THR A 35 -9.16 8.66 -11.17
CA THR A 35 -9.37 9.74 -10.21
C THR A 35 -8.18 9.84 -9.28
N ASN A 36 -7.40 10.91 -9.38
CA ASN A 36 -6.21 11.11 -8.56
C ASN A 36 -6.56 11.22 -7.07
N ILE A 37 -5.74 10.60 -6.22
CA ILE A 37 -5.82 10.70 -4.76
C ILE A 37 -4.47 11.19 -4.21
N ASN A 38 -4.47 11.68 -2.97
CA ASN A 38 -3.27 12.20 -2.34
C ASN A 38 -2.51 11.10 -1.58
N PHE A 39 -1.19 11.27 -1.51
CA PHE A 39 -0.36 10.65 -0.50
C PHE A 39 -0.24 11.57 0.71
N ALA A 40 -0.18 11.02 1.91
CA ALA A 40 0.39 11.70 3.06
C ALA A 40 1.89 11.39 3.20
N THR A 41 2.65 12.31 3.80
CA THR A 41 4.09 12.11 4.09
C THR A 41 4.36 11.32 5.36
N ASP A 42 3.34 11.15 6.22
CA ASP A 42 3.38 10.44 7.48
C ASP A 42 1.99 9.84 7.81
N ASP A 43 1.92 9.11 8.93
CA ASP A 43 0.73 8.44 9.45
C ASP A 43 -0.33 9.39 10.02
N THR A 44 0.02 10.66 10.24
CA THR A 44 -0.90 11.67 10.76
C THR A 44 -1.75 12.31 9.67
N GLY A 45 -1.26 12.31 8.42
CA GLY A 45 -1.93 12.99 7.31
C GLY A 45 -1.78 14.52 7.34
N GLY A 46 -0.84 15.06 8.11
CA GLY A 46 -0.68 16.51 8.26
C GLY A 46 -0.22 17.22 6.98
N THR A 47 0.52 16.52 6.13
CA THR A 47 0.96 17.02 4.82
C THR A 47 0.55 16.03 3.74
N GLU A 48 -0.21 16.52 2.76
CA GLU A 48 -0.70 15.76 1.62
C GLU A 48 -0.14 16.29 0.30
N VAL A 49 0.15 15.37 -0.63
CA VAL A 49 0.63 15.69 -1.97
C VAL A 49 -0.04 14.80 -3.01
N SER A 50 -0.39 15.38 -4.16
CA SER A 50 -1.06 14.66 -5.26
C SER A 50 -0.11 13.78 -6.08
N SER A 51 1.20 14.01 -5.96
CA SER A 51 2.26 13.26 -6.62
C SER A 51 3.57 13.42 -5.84
N ILE A 52 4.48 12.46 -5.98
CA ILE A 52 5.80 12.50 -5.33
C ILE A 52 6.88 12.26 -6.36
N ALA A 53 7.82 13.20 -6.48
CA ALA A 53 9.01 13.03 -7.30
C ALA A 53 10.05 12.13 -6.60
N LEU A 54 10.80 11.38 -7.38
CA LEU A 54 11.90 10.57 -6.88
C LEU A 54 13.21 11.37 -6.85
N ASP A 55 13.96 11.24 -5.75
CA ASP A 55 15.28 11.85 -5.57
C ASP A 55 16.35 11.20 -6.48
N SER A 56 17.60 11.64 -6.36
CA SER A 56 18.73 11.10 -7.14
C SER A 56 18.99 9.61 -6.90
N ASN A 57 18.49 9.05 -5.80
CA ASN A 57 18.63 7.65 -5.44
C ASN A 57 17.36 6.84 -5.77
N GLY A 58 16.35 7.44 -6.38
CA GLY A 58 15.09 6.77 -6.73
C GLY A 58 14.14 6.61 -5.55
N ASN A 59 14.34 7.35 -4.46
CA ASN A 59 13.44 7.33 -3.30
C ASN A 59 12.38 8.44 -3.42
N PRO A 60 11.13 8.19 -2.98
CA PRO A 60 10.12 9.23 -2.86
C PRO A 60 10.62 10.38 -1.97
N SER A 61 10.59 11.60 -2.51
CA SER A 61 11.05 12.79 -1.80
C SER A 61 10.07 13.94 -1.95
N VAL A 62 9.72 14.55 -0.82
CA VAL A 62 8.88 15.75 -0.75
C VAL A 62 9.72 16.87 -0.17
N THR A 63 9.89 17.97 -0.92
CA THR A 63 10.68 19.14 -0.50
C THR A 63 12.13 18.83 -0.09
N GLY A 64 12.71 17.78 -0.66
CA GLY A 64 14.09 17.36 -0.40
C GLY A 64 14.26 16.37 0.77
N SER A 65 13.16 15.98 1.41
CA SER A 65 13.15 14.94 2.45
C SER A 65 12.60 13.65 1.89
N VAL A 66 13.31 12.54 2.13
CA VAL A 66 12.86 11.20 1.79
C VAL A 66 11.68 10.82 2.68
N VAL A 67 10.63 10.26 2.09
CA VAL A 67 9.39 9.88 2.79
C VAL A 67 8.97 8.46 2.45
N ILE A 68 8.21 7.84 3.36
CA ILE A 68 7.36 6.69 3.03
C ILE A 68 5.99 7.27 2.71
N PRO A 69 5.47 7.12 1.48
CA PRO A 69 4.12 7.59 1.17
C PRO A 69 3.08 6.81 1.97
N HIS A 70 2.05 7.50 2.45
CA HIS A 70 0.91 6.89 3.13
C HIS A 70 -0.37 7.12 2.35
N ILE A 71 -1.29 6.15 2.38
CA ILE A 71 -2.60 6.17 1.73
C ILE A 71 -3.65 5.61 2.69
N GLN A 72 -4.87 6.12 2.63
CA GLN A 72 -5.97 5.77 3.54
C GLN A 72 -7.09 4.93 2.90
N GLU A 73 -6.97 4.58 1.62
CA GLU A 73 -7.96 3.82 0.87
C GLU A 73 -7.29 2.83 -0.09
N LYS A 74 -8.08 1.92 -0.68
CA LYS A 74 -7.62 1.05 -1.74
C LYS A 74 -7.26 1.86 -2.98
N PHE A 75 -6.14 1.54 -3.62
CA PHE A 75 -5.56 2.43 -4.62
C PHE A 75 -4.93 1.69 -5.80
N LYS A 76 -4.76 2.47 -6.86
CA LYS A 76 -3.90 2.18 -8.00
C LYS A 76 -2.67 3.06 -7.94
N LEU A 77 -1.50 2.49 -8.18
CA LEU A 77 -0.22 3.19 -8.20
C LEU A 77 0.32 3.26 -9.63
N ALA A 78 0.87 4.40 -10.01
CA ALA A 78 1.50 4.60 -11.31
C ALA A 78 2.82 5.34 -11.18
N LEU A 79 3.81 4.94 -11.98
CA LEU A 79 5.09 5.63 -12.10
C LEU A 79 5.23 6.26 -13.47
N TYR A 80 5.47 7.56 -13.49
CA TYR A 80 5.66 8.37 -14.68
C TYR A 80 7.12 8.79 -14.84
N PRO A 81 7.64 8.91 -16.07
CA PRO A 81 9.02 9.32 -16.31
C PRO A 81 9.28 10.79 -15.96
N THR A 82 8.24 11.64 -15.99
CA THR A 82 8.37 13.08 -15.78
C THR A 82 7.11 13.64 -15.11
N GLN A 83 7.24 14.83 -14.49
CA GLN A 83 6.10 15.57 -13.94
C GLN A 83 5.05 15.88 -15.02
N THR A 84 5.47 16.26 -16.23
CA THR A 84 4.54 16.57 -17.33
C THR A 84 3.69 15.35 -17.73
N ALA A 85 4.30 14.16 -17.77
CA ALA A 85 3.57 12.92 -18.05
C ALA A 85 2.58 12.59 -16.91
N ALA A 86 3.02 12.80 -15.67
CA ALA A 86 2.21 12.61 -14.47
C ALA A 86 1.01 13.57 -14.42
N ASP A 87 1.21 14.86 -14.73
CA ASP A 87 0.15 15.87 -14.76
C ASP A 87 -0.89 15.59 -15.87
N ALA A 88 -0.45 14.98 -16.97
CA ALA A 88 -1.31 14.59 -18.08
C ALA A 88 -1.98 13.21 -17.91
N ASP A 89 -1.68 12.48 -16.82
CA ASP A 89 -2.12 11.11 -16.59
C ASP A 89 -1.84 10.18 -17.80
N SER A 90 -0.69 10.37 -18.46
CA SER A 90 -0.36 9.70 -19.71
C SER A 90 1.11 9.30 -19.78
N GLY A 91 1.40 8.13 -20.36
CA GLY A 91 2.78 7.64 -20.49
C GLY A 91 3.39 7.08 -19.20
N ALA A 92 2.57 6.53 -18.30
CA ALA A 92 3.06 5.74 -17.17
C ALA A 92 3.92 4.57 -17.68
N ILE A 93 5.07 4.34 -17.04
CA ILE A 93 5.96 3.21 -17.37
C ILE A 93 5.40 1.92 -16.79
N TRP A 94 4.78 2.00 -15.62
CA TRP A 94 4.02 0.90 -15.05
C TRP A 94 2.84 1.43 -14.22
N THR A 95 1.84 0.57 -14.09
CA THR A 95 0.69 0.77 -13.22
C THR A 95 0.37 -0.53 -12.51
N VAL A 96 0.11 -0.47 -11.22
CA VAL A 96 -0.41 -1.60 -10.43
C VAL A 96 -1.73 -1.15 -9.81
N ASP A 97 -2.77 -1.95 -9.98
CA ASP A 97 -4.12 -1.69 -9.49
C ASP A 97 -4.48 -2.68 -8.38
N ASP A 98 -5.64 -2.50 -7.74
CA ASP A 98 -6.15 -3.43 -6.73
C ASP A 98 -5.23 -3.54 -5.49
N ILE A 99 -4.61 -2.42 -5.07
CA ILE A 99 -3.69 -2.40 -3.93
C ILE A 99 -4.43 -1.98 -2.66
N THR A 100 -4.46 -2.87 -1.68
CA THR A 100 -4.89 -2.56 -0.31
C THR A 100 -3.67 -2.14 0.52
N PRO A 101 -3.68 -0.96 1.17
CA PRO A 101 -2.60 -0.59 2.07
C PRO A 101 -2.45 -1.63 3.20
N PRO A 102 -1.22 -2.02 3.57
CA PRO A 102 -1.00 -2.95 4.66
C PRO A 102 -1.45 -2.30 5.98
N ASP A 103 -2.41 -2.94 6.66
CA ASP A 103 -2.69 -2.61 8.05
C ASP A 103 -1.58 -3.21 8.92
N LEU A 104 -0.66 -2.38 9.42
CA LEU A 104 0.42 -2.83 10.31
C LEU A 104 -0.08 -3.17 11.72
N THR A 105 -1.36 -2.91 12.00
CA THR A 105 -2.02 -3.30 13.24
C THR A 105 -2.79 -4.60 13.14
N ASP A 106 -2.64 -5.34 12.03
CA ASP A 106 -3.36 -6.56 11.73
C ASP A 106 -3.51 -7.47 12.95
N THR A 107 -4.65 -7.32 13.63
CA THR A 107 -5.18 -8.31 14.56
C THR A 107 -5.93 -9.31 13.70
N ASP A 108 -5.23 -9.95 12.76
CA ASP A 108 -5.87 -10.95 11.93
C ASP A 108 -6.37 -12.02 12.88
N THR A 109 -7.68 -12.04 13.02
CA THR A 109 -8.42 -13.10 13.68
C THR A 109 -8.85 -14.08 12.62
N ASP A 110 -8.01 -14.30 11.60
CA ASP A 110 -7.74 -15.65 11.11
C ASP A 110 -7.31 -16.51 12.31
N GLU A 111 -8.33 -16.82 13.13
CA GLU A 111 -8.42 -18.00 13.93
C GLU A 111 -7.92 -19.09 13.00
N LEU A 112 -6.73 -19.59 13.30
CA LEU A 112 -6.46 -20.99 13.12
C LEU A 112 -7.56 -21.75 13.86
N VAL A 113 -8.76 -21.82 13.28
CA VAL A 113 -9.72 -22.86 13.56
C VAL A 113 -9.04 -24.09 13.01
N LYS A 114 -8.20 -24.69 13.84
CA LYS A 114 -7.84 -26.09 13.69
C LYS A 114 -9.12 -26.87 13.92
N VAL A 115 -10.01 -26.92 12.93
CA VAL A 115 -10.84 -28.09 12.75
C VAL A 115 -9.86 -29.16 12.29
N SER A 116 -9.18 -29.80 13.24
CA SER A 116 -8.58 -31.10 12.90
C SER A 116 -9.77 -31.96 12.56
N SER A 117 -9.89 -32.30 11.28
CA SER A 117 -10.87 -33.22 10.74
C SER A 117 -10.72 -34.58 11.42
N ASN A 118 -11.38 -34.73 12.56
CA ASN A 118 -11.87 -36.00 13.04
C ASN A 118 -13.09 -35.79 13.94
N ASP A 119 -14.07 -35.03 13.46
CA ASP A 119 -15.43 -35.25 13.93
C ASP A 119 -16.03 -36.40 13.11
N THR A 120 -15.99 -37.59 13.70
CA THR A 120 -16.95 -38.65 13.36
C THR A 120 -17.72 -39.12 14.57
N THR A 121 -17.75 -38.35 15.66
CA THR A 121 -18.54 -38.71 16.82
C THR A 121 -19.09 -37.45 17.44
N GLY A 122 -20.26 -37.04 16.93
CA GLY A 122 -21.10 -35.97 17.46
C GLY A 122 -21.46 -36.23 18.93
N GLY A 123 -20.55 -35.88 19.82
CA GLY A 123 -20.64 -36.11 21.24
C GLY A 123 -20.15 -34.88 21.96
N TYR A 124 -21.09 -34.05 22.41
CA TYR A 124 -20.81 -33.06 23.44
C TYR A 124 -20.29 -33.81 24.68
N LEU A 125 -19.10 -33.48 25.16
CA LEU A 125 -18.54 -34.04 26.39
C LEU A 125 -19.27 -33.46 27.61
N ASN A 126 -20.51 -33.92 27.84
CA ASN A 126 -21.28 -33.69 29.06
C ASN A 126 -21.04 -34.84 30.04
N GLY A 127 -19.95 -34.76 30.80
CA GLY A 127 -19.68 -35.70 31.89
C GLY A 127 -20.54 -35.39 33.12
N LYS A 128 -21.83 -35.79 33.12
CA LYS A 128 -22.66 -35.85 34.35
C LYS A 128 -23.91 -36.72 34.18
N LEU A 129 -24.06 -37.78 34.98
CA LEU A 129 -25.24 -38.02 35.85
C LEU A 129 -24.98 -39.23 36.80
N ILE A 130 -24.99 -39.09 38.16
CA ILE A 130 -26.09 -39.22 39.17
C ILE A 130 -26.78 -40.62 39.14
N ALA A 131 -27.06 -41.37 40.22
CA ALA A 131 -27.39 -41.08 41.63
C ALA A 131 -26.83 -42.15 42.58
#